data_AF-A0A4U8SEB5-F1
#
_entry.id   AF-A0A4U8SEB5-F1
#
_cell.length_a   1.000
_cell.length_b   1.000
_cell.length_c   1.000
_cell.angle_alpha   90.00
_cell.angle_beta   90.00
_cell.angle_gamma   90.00
#
_symmetry.space_group_name_H-M   'P 1'
#
loop_
_entity.id
_entity.type
_entity.pdbx_description
1 polymer ?
#
loop_
_entity_poly.entity_id
_entity_poly.type
_entity_poly.pdbx_seq_one_letter_code
_entity_poly.pdbx_strand_id
1 'polypeptide(L)'
;MLKDNFNRFFFAYGRYLQYDLIHSLEQETKIGRNVDLLLEFRDIFKAIIVAQNIKENEFKEIISSLHKDIDNYIRDAKNECLNIEIDKFEESNFDYSLLDENFKNILTDFCISCGDFRIIDRIVHQGSQDFKEDKEGRSVLTQSLLEFNNAMSHLFMCAYNGNDDLKNIEKAKNHLYRGTLDNYKMVFRLAINNIKQKDKTLFDKFKQIRLQEVLNIGKDIRKKNIIINEREVNIVEAYRELYNLSFPNQDFLK
;
A
#
# COMPACT_ATOMS: atom_id res chain seq x y z
N MET A 1 -7.05 23.38 -5.86
CA MET A 1 -7.82 22.16 -5.51
C MET A 1 -6.91 20.95 -5.30
N LEU A 2 -6.25 20.39 -6.33
CA LEU A 2 -5.36 19.23 -6.12
C LEU A 2 -4.21 19.52 -5.13
N LYS A 3 -3.52 20.66 -5.32
CA LYS A 3 -2.48 21.16 -4.40
C LYS A 3 -2.99 21.31 -2.96
N ASP A 4 -4.12 22.01 -2.79
CA ASP A 4 -4.69 22.28 -1.47
C ASP A 4 -5.13 21.00 -0.76
N ASN A 5 -5.76 20.07 -1.48
CA ASN A 5 -6.19 18.78 -0.95
C ASN A 5 -5.00 17.93 -0.51
N PHE A 6 -3.93 17.94 -1.31
CA PHE A 6 -2.71 17.22 -1.02
C PHE A 6 -1.97 17.79 0.19
N ASN A 7 -1.92 19.12 0.34
CA ASN A 7 -1.31 19.76 1.51
C ASN A 7 -2.10 19.45 2.78
N ARG A 8 -3.44 19.53 2.74
CA ARG A 8 -4.30 19.13 3.87
C ARG A 8 -4.13 17.66 4.22
N PHE A 9 -4.02 16.80 3.21
CA PHE A 9 -3.74 15.38 3.41
C PHE A 9 -2.40 15.16 4.13
N PHE A 10 -1.31 15.80 3.68
CA PHE A 10 -0.01 15.62 4.32
C PHE A 10 0.12 16.30 5.67
N PHE A 11 -0.63 17.35 5.93
CA PHE A 11 -0.79 17.89 7.28
C PHE A 11 -1.40 16.83 8.22
N ALA A 12 -2.50 16.19 7.82
CA ALA A 12 -3.11 15.11 8.59
C ALA A 12 -2.19 13.89 8.74
N TYR A 13 -1.50 13.49 7.67
CA TYR A 13 -0.53 12.38 7.72
C TYR A 13 0.67 12.71 8.61
N GLY A 14 1.19 13.94 8.56
CA GLY A 14 2.26 14.40 9.43
C GLY A 14 1.87 14.34 10.89
N ARG A 15 0.64 14.77 11.21
CA ARG A 15 0.07 14.60 12.56
C ARG A 15 0.04 13.14 13.00
N TYR A 16 -0.39 12.22 12.15
CA TYR A 16 -0.32 10.78 12.46
C TYR A 16 1.12 10.32 12.70
N LEU A 17 2.04 10.72 11.82
CA LEU A 17 3.45 10.30 11.82
C LEU A 17 4.21 10.76 13.07
N GLN A 18 3.91 11.95 13.59
CA GLN A 18 4.50 12.48 14.82
C GLN A 18 4.35 11.53 16.02
N TYR A 19 3.27 10.75 16.06
CA TYR A 19 3.00 9.76 17.11
C TYR A 19 3.43 8.35 16.68
N ASP A 20 3.10 7.95 15.45
CA ASP A 20 3.44 6.62 14.92
C ASP A 20 4.94 6.33 15.01
N LEU A 21 5.80 7.32 14.74
CA LEU A 21 7.25 7.12 14.78
C LEU A 21 7.78 6.76 16.18
N ILE A 22 7.18 7.26 17.25
CA ILE A 22 7.60 6.94 18.62
C ILE A 22 7.07 5.58 19.03
N HIS A 23 5.79 5.31 18.76
CA HIS A 23 5.13 4.10 19.24
C HIS A 23 5.33 2.87 18.34
N SER A 24 5.73 3.05 17.08
CA SER A 24 5.89 1.94 16.13
C SER A 24 7.04 0.97 16.46
N LEU A 25 7.92 1.33 17.39
CA LEU A 25 9.01 0.48 17.88
C LEU A 25 8.64 -0.27 19.17
N GLU A 26 7.53 0.08 19.81
CA GLU A 26 7.10 -0.55 21.04
C GLU A 26 6.40 -1.88 20.72
N GLN A 27 6.92 -2.99 21.23
CA GLN A 27 6.28 -4.31 21.07
C GLN A 27 4.95 -4.34 21.85
N GLU A 28 3.89 -4.83 21.22
CA GLU A 28 2.59 -5.12 21.86
C GLU A 28 1.91 -3.93 22.57
N THR A 29 2.01 -2.70 22.05
CA THR A 29 1.28 -1.58 22.65
C THR A 29 -0.17 -1.47 22.19
N LYS A 30 -1.00 -0.89 23.08
CA LYS A 30 -2.36 -0.43 22.77
C LYS A 30 -2.39 0.64 21.66
N ILE A 31 -1.25 1.25 21.37
CA ILE A 31 -1.02 2.32 20.38
C ILE A 31 0.01 1.84 19.34
N GLY A 32 0.00 0.54 19.00
CA GLY A 32 0.77 0.04 17.86
C GLY A 32 0.29 0.67 16.55
N ARG A 33 1.01 0.43 15.44
CA ARG A 33 0.67 0.97 14.11
C ARG A 33 -0.82 0.78 13.81
N ASN A 34 -1.53 1.89 13.66
CA ASN A 34 -2.97 1.86 13.46
C ASN A 34 -3.31 1.52 12.00
N VAL A 35 -3.45 0.23 11.74
CA VAL A 35 -3.82 -0.30 10.41
C VAL A 35 -5.13 0.30 9.87
N ASP A 36 -6.09 0.67 10.72
CA ASP A 36 -7.35 1.26 10.25
C ASP A 36 -7.11 2.67 9.68
N LEU A 37 -6.28 3.47 10.35
CA LEU A 37 -5.82 4.76 9.82
C LEU A 37 -5.00 4.59 8.54
N LEU A 38 -4.14 3.56 8.45
CA LEU A 38 -3.37 3.30 7.22
C LEU A 38 -4.28 2.96 6.03
N LEU A 39 -5.38 2.24 6.25
CA LEU A 39 -6.39 1.98 5.22
C LEU A 39 -7.08 3.27 4.77
N GLU A 40 -7.47 4.13 5.73
CA GLU A 40 -8.07 5.43 5.41
C GLU A 40 -7.11 6.33 4.62
N PHE A 41 -5.86 6.44 5.06
CA PHE A 41 -4.83 7.20 4.33
C PHE A 41 -4.66 6.68 2.90
N ARG A 42 -4.64 5.36 2.69
CA ARG A 42 -4.55 4.75 1.36
C ARG A 42 -5.72 5.18 0.47
N ASP A 43 -6.94 5.06 0.98
CA ASP A 43 -8.14 5.29 0.19
C ASP A 43 -8.29 6.77 -0.17
N ILE A 44 -8.00 7.66 0.79
CA ILE A 44 -7.98 9.11 0.56
C ILE A 44 -6.87 9.47 -0.44
N PHE A 45 -5.65 8.94 -0.27
CA PHE A 45 -4.54 9.23 -1.17
C PHE A 45 -4.82 8.76 -2.61
N LYS A 46 -5.36 7.56 -2.79
CA LYS A 46 -5.82 7.06 -4.10
C LYS A 46 -6.86 8.00 -4.70
N ALA A 47 -7.82 8.46 -3.91
CA ALA A 47 -8.86 9.34 -4.41
C ALA A 47 -8.31 10.72 -4.83
N ILE A 48 -7.35 11.27 -4.09
CA ILE A 48 -6.64 12.53 -4.44
C ILE A 48 -5.87 12.37 -5.76
N ILE A 49 -5.09 11.29 -5.90
CA ILE A 49 -4.11 11.15 -6.98
C ILE A 49 -4.68 10.55 -8.26
N VAL A 50 -5.52 9.53 -8.13
CA VAL A 50 -6.04 8.74 -9.26
C VAL A 50 -7.43 9.20 -9.66
N ALA A 51 -8.35 9.33 -8.70
CA ALA A 51 -9.74 9.65 -9.02
C ALA A 51 -9.95 11.12 -9.40
N GLN A 52 -9.21 12.04 -8.77
CA GLN A 52 -9.19 13.50 -9.04
C GLN A 52 -10.56 14.21 -9.12
N ASN A 53 -11.65 13.54 -8.72
CA ASN A 53 -13.03 13.98 -8.89
C ASN A 53 -13.77 14.24 -7.58
N ILE A 54 -13.05 14.31 -6.45
CA ILE A 54 -13.66 14.59 -5.14
C ILE A 54 -14.06 16.06 -5.10
N LYS A 55 -15.32 16.35 -4.77
CA LYS A 55 -15.79 17.73 -4.60
C LYS A 55 -15.16 18.32 -3.34
N GLU A 56 -14.86 19.62 -3.34
CA GLU A 56 -14.24 20.32 -2.20
C GLU A 56 -14.96 20.10 -0.87
N ASN A 57 -16.30 20.14 -0.86
CA ASN A 57 -17.09 19.93 0.37
C ASN A 57 -16.99 18.49 0.88
N GLU A 58 -17.05 17.51 -0.02
CA GLU A 58 -16.86 16.10 0.29
C GLU A 58 -15.45 15.84 0.84
N PHE A 59 -14.43 16.45 0.23
CA PHE A 59 -13.06 16.34 0.70
C PHE A 59 -12.87 16.95 2.10
N LYS A 60 -13.51 18.09 2.40
CA LYS A 60 -13.50 18.68 3.75
C LYS A 60 -14.11 17.75 4.79
N GLU A 61 -15.22 17.10 4.46
CA GLU A 61 -15.87 16.12 5.36
C GLU A 61 -14.96 14.91 5.60
N ILE A 62 -14.35 14.36 4.55
CA ILE A 62 -13.40 13.26 4.63
C ILE A 62 -12.21 13.61 5.54
N ILE A 63 -11.56 14.76 5.31
CA ILE A 63 -10.41 15.21 6.11
C ILE A 63 -10.83 15.51 7.57
N SER A 64 -12.02 16.08 7.78
CA SER A 64 -12.53 16.30 9.14
C SER A 64 -12.76 14.99 9.89
N SER A 65 -13.25 13.94 9.21
CA SER A 65 -13.38 12.61 9.81
C SER A 65 -12.02 12.03 10.16
N LEU A 66 -11.07 12.07 9.21
CA LEU A 66 -9.71 11.59 9.40
C LEU A 66 -9.02 12.27 10.60
N HIS A 67 -9.18 13.58 10.76
CA HIS A 67 -8.65 14.29 11.93
C HIS A 67 -9.22 13.76 13.25
N LYS A 68 -10.51 13.45 13.28
CA LYS A 68 -11.18 12.88 14.45
C LYS A 68 -10.67 11.47 14.75
N ASP A 69 -10.44 10.67 13.71
CA ASP A 69 -9.89 9.32 13.85
C ASP A 69 -8.42 9.34 14.32
N ILE A 70 -7.63 10.31 13.86
CA ILE A 70 -6.28 10.57 14.37
C ILE A 70 -6.33 11.01 15.85
N ASP A 71 -7.22 11.93 16.22
CA ASP A 71 -7.40 12.35 17.63
C ASP A 71 -7.80 11.16 18.53
N ASN A 72 -8.68 10.29 18.02
CA ASN A 72 -9.12 9.07 18.71
C ASN A 72 -8.03 8.00 18.81
N TYR A 73 -7.06 8.00 17.90
CA TYR A 73 -5.88 7.14 17.95
C TYR A 73 -4.87 7.66 18.99
N ILE A 74 -4.59 8.97 18.97
CA ILE A 74 -3.65 9.61 19.89
C ILE A 74 -4.15 9.56 21.35
N ARG A 75 -5.45 9.78 21.57
CA ARG A 75 -6.09 9.82 22.91
C ARG A 75 -5.32 10.63 23.94
N ASP A 76 -4.74 9.95 24.92
CA ASP A 76 -4.03 10.52 26.07
C ASP A 76 -2.52 10.63 25.83
N ALA A 77 -1.99 10.00 24.77
CA ALA A 77 -0.58 10.06 24.39
C ALA A 77 -0.17 11.39 23.73
N LYS A 78 -1.02 12.44 23.81
CA LYS A 78 -0.81 13.77 23.19
C LYS A 78 0.53 14.42 23.52
N ASN A 79 1.15 14.03 24.63
CA ASN A 79 2.44 14.58 25.07
C ASN A 79 3.64 13.74 24.58
N GLU A 80 3.40 12.61 23.92
CA GLU A 80 4.40 11.64 23.45
C GLU A 80 4.51 11.70 21.92
N CYS A 81 4.84 12.88 21.38
CA CYS A 81 4.96 13.11 19.94
C CYS A 81 6.29 13.74 19.55
N LEU A 82 6.76 13.45 18.35
CA LEU A 82 7.85 14.21 17.73
C LEU A 82 7.35 15.59 17.33
N ASN A 83 8.17 16.62 17.54
CA ASN A 83 7.88 17.97 17.07
C ASN A 83 8.30 18.12 15.59
N ILE A 84 7.46 17.65 14.68
CA ILE A 84 7.62 17.88 13.23
C ILE A 84 6.90 19.19 12.88
N GLU A 85 7.58 20.13 12.21
CA GLU A 85 7.02 21.43 11.79
C GLU A 85 6.04 21.27 10.61
N ILE A 86 4.89 20.63 10.85
CA ILE A 86 3.89 20.30 9.82
C ILE A 86 3.23 21.53 9.18
N ASP A 87 3.29 22.71 9.81
CA ASP A 87 2.75 23.94 9.23
C ASP A 87 3.49 24.33 7.92
N LYS A 88 4.70 23.81 7.70
CA LYS A 88 5.45 23.96 6.44
C LYS A 88 4.69 23.45 5.21
N PHE A 89 3.70 22.57 5.37
CA PHE A 89 2.89 22.10 4.24
C PHE A 89 2.01 23.19 3.65
N GLU A 90 1.65 24.24 4.40
CA GLU A 90 0.87 25.35 3.88
C GLU A 90 1.63 26.11 2.77
N GLU A 91 2.96 26.18 2.91
CA GLU A 91 3.86 26.89 1.99
C GLU A 91 4.59 25.94 1.02
N SER A 92 4.27 24.65 1.03
CA SER A 92 4.98 23.68 0.20
C SER A 92 4.88 24.01 -1.30
N ASN A 93 6.03 24.04 -1.96
CA ASN A 93 6.18 24.22 -3.41
C ASN A 93 6.46 22.91 -4.14
N PHE A 94 6.14 21.77 -3.52
CA PHE A 94 6.33 20.47 -4.15
C PHE A 94 5.64 20.38 -5.52
N ASP A 95 6.39 19.92 -6.51
CA ASP A 95 5.88 19.71 -7.86
C ASP A 95 5.09 18.40 -7.95
N TYR A 96 3.77 18.49 -7.86
CA TYR A 96 2.88 17.32 -7.94
C TYR A 96 2.90 16.65 -9.31
N SER A 97 3.43 17.27 -10.36
CA SER A 97 3.56 16.62 -11.68
C SER A 97 4.53 15.44 -11.65
N LEU A 98 5.39 15.36 -10.63
CA LEU A 98 6.26 14.21 -10.37
C LEU A 98 5.47 12.95 -9.99
N LEU A 99 4.21 13.09 -9.57
CA LEU A 99 3.26 11.97 -9.40
C LEU A 99 2.59 11.66 -10.74
N ASP A 100 3.43 11.26 -11.68
CA ASP A 100 3.10 10.99 -13.08
C ASP A 100 2.16 9.79 -13.27
N GLU A 101 1.76 9.54 -14.52
CA GLU A 101 0.88 8.42 -14.87
C GLU A 101 1.50 7.07 -14.47
N ASN A 102 2.82 6.95 -14.53
CA ASN A 102 3.52 5.76 -14.04
C ASN A 102 3.30 5.57 -12.53
N PHE A 103 3.45 6.62 -11.72
CA PHE A 103 3.15 6.56 -10.29
C PHE A 103 1.69 6.16 -10.03
N LYS A 104 0.74 6.77 -10.74
CA LYS A 104 -0.69 6.45 -10.61
C LYS A 104 -1.01 4.99 -10.91
N ASN A 105 -0.39 4.43 -11.96
CA ASN A 105 -0.54 3.03 -12.31
C ASN A 105 0.00 2.11 -11.21
N ILE A 106 1.16 2.43 -10.64
CA ILE A 106 1.76 1.66 -9.54
C ILE A 106 0.87 1.70 -8.29
N LEU A 107 0.35 2.88 -7.93
CA LEU A 107 -0.59 3.02 -6.80
C LEU A 107 -1.88 2.24 -7.06
N THR A 108 -2.39 2.27 -8.29
CA THR A 108 -3.57 1.52 -8.69
C THR A 108 -3.35 0.01 -8.56
N ASP A 109 -2.22 -0.50 -9.07
CA ASP A 109 -1.84 -1.91 -8.95
C ASP A 109 -1.71 -2.34 -7.48
N PHE A 110 -1.13 -1.48 -6.63
CA PHE A 110 -1.08 -1.70 -5.19
C PHE A 110 -2.49 -1.83 -4.59
N CYS A 111 -3.39 -0.89 -4.87
CA CYS A 111 -4.75 -0.94 -4.35
C CYS A 111 -5.55 -2.14 -4.87
N ILE A 112 -5.38 -2.52 -6.14
CA ILE A 112 -5.99 -3.73 -6.72
C ILE A 112 -5.50 -4.95 -5.96
N SER A 113 -4.19 -5.09 -5.74
CA SER A 113 -3.64 -6.25 -5.02
C SER A 113 -4.13 -6.35 -3.56
N CYS A 114 -4.46 -5.22 -2.92
CA CYS A 114 -5.09 -5.22 -1.60
C CYS A 114 -6.53 -5.76 -1.66
N GLY A 115 -7.27 -5.46 -2.73
CA GLY A 115 -8.58 -6.05 -2.99
C GLY A 115 -8.49 -7.54 -3.28
N ASP A 116 -7.58 -7.94 -4.17
CA ASP A 116 -7.30 -9.33 -4.52
C ASP A 116 -6.92 -10.16 -3.30
N PHE A 117 -6.14 -9.61 -2.37
CA PHE A 117 -5.77 -10.29 -1.14
C PHE A 117 -6.98 -10.85 -0.37
N ARG A 118 -8.15 -10.20 -0.43
CA ARG A 118 -9.38 -10.62 0.27
C ARG A 118 -9.89 -11.99 -0.15
N ILE A 119 -9.37 -12.58 -1.23
CA ILE A 119 -9.68 -13.98 -1.57
C ILE A 119 -9.33 -14.95 -0.44
N ILE A 120 -8.37 -14.60 0.43
CA ILE A 120 -7.96 -15.46 1.53
C ILE A 120 -9.11 -15.81 2.48
N ASP A 121 -10.11 -14.93 2.61
CA ASP A 121 -11.32 -15.16 3.41
C ASP A 121 -12.15 -16.35 2.90
N ARG A 122 -11.91 -16.77 1.64
CA ARG A 122 -12.58 -17.92 1.00
C ARG A 122 -11.66 -19.14 0.85
N ILE A 123 -10.36 -19.01 1.15
CA ILE A 123 -9.40 -20.09 1.00
C ILE A 123 -9.31 -20.86 2.31
N VAL A 124 -9.61 -22.16 2.28
CA VAL A 124 -9.34 -23.03 3.43
C VAL A 124 -7.84 -23.17 3.60
N HIS A 125 -7.29 -22.53 4.64
CA HIS A 125 -5.89 -22.66 5.03
C HIS A 125 -5.75 -23.39 6.37
N GLN A 126 -4.75 -24.25 6.48
CA GLN A 126 -4.45 -24.98 7.71
C GLN A 126 -3.56 -24.11 8.61
N GLY A 127 -4.06 -23.72 9.78
CA GLY A 127 -3.33 -22.96 10.80
C GLY A 127 -3.98 -21.62 11.16
N SER A 128 -3.77 -21.21 12.41
CA SER A 128 -4.23 -19.96 13.06
C SER A 128 -3.47 -18.72 12.53
N GLN A 129 -3.44 -18.55 11.22
CA GLN A 129 -2.84 -17.35 10.64
C GLN A 129 -3.92 -16.26 10.63
N ASP A 130 -4.10 -15.62 11.78
CA ASP A 130 -5.05 -14.54 11.94
C ASP A 130 -4.51 -13.30 11.24
N PHE A 131 -5.28 -12.79 10.27
CA PHE A 131 -5.01 -11.51 9.64
C PHE A 131 -5.76 -10.42 10.38
N LYS A 132 -5.25 -9.19 10.36
CA LYS A 132 -6.06 -8.08 10.82
C LYS A 132 -7.22 -7.90 9.85
N GLU A 133 -8.39 -7.56 10.37
CA GLU A 133 -9.58 -7.25 9.57
C GLU A 133 -9.77 -5.73 9.46
N ASP A 134 -10.34 -5.29 8.34
CA ASP A 134 -10.82 -3.92 8.18
C ASP A 134 -12.18 -3.70 8.91
N LYS A 135 -12.69 -2.48 8.88
CA LYS A 135 -13.99 -2.11 9.50
C LYS A 135 -15.19 -2.94 8.98
N GLU A 136 -15.05 -3.59 7.83
CA GLU A 136 -16.08 -4.45 7.23
C GLU A 136 -15.82 -5.95 7.51
N GLY A 137 -14.84 -6.30 8.34
CA GLY A 137 -14.51 -7.69 8.68
C GLY A 137 -13.75 -8.43 7.58
N ARG A 138 -13.09 -7.71 6.65
CA ARG A 138 -12.33 -8.33 5.55
C ARG A 138 -10.86 -8.37 5.89
N SER A 139 -10.19 -9.48 5.60
CA SER A 139 -8.78 -9.62 5.92
C SER A 139 -7.90 -8.63 5.15
N VAL A 140 -6.92 -8.06 5.85
CA VAL A 140 -5.89 -7.19 5.29
C VAL A 140 -4.49 -7.68 5.65
N LEU A 141 -3.58 -7.56 4.69
CA LEU A 141 -2.18 -7.89 4.92
C LEU A 141 -1.45 -6.70 5.53
N THR A 142 -1.22 -6.74 6.85
CA THR A 142 -0.52 -5.68 7.58
C THR A 142 0.81 -5.31 6.92
N GLN A 143 1.63 -6.30 6.54
CA GLN A 143 2.92 -6.08 5.88
C GLN A 143 2.82 -5.17 4.64
N SER A 144 1.80 -5.38 3.80
CA SER A 144 1.58 -4.58 2.59
C SER A 144 1.21 -3.13 2.95
N LEU A 145 0.44 -2.93 4.02
CA LEU A 145 0.12 -1.59 4.54
C LEU A 145 1.34 -0.90 5.18
N LEU A 146 2.28 -1.65 5.74
CA LEU A 146 3.55 -1.09 6.23
C LEU A 146 4.40 -0.58 5.06
N GLU A 147 4.44 -1.30 3.95
CA GLU A 147 5.09 -0.83 2.72
C GLU A 147 4.40 0.43 2.18
N PHE A 148 3.06 0.50 2.21
CA PHE A 148 2.34 1.74 1.90
C PHE A 148 2.74 2.90 2.83
N ASN A 149 2.79 2.69 4.15
CA ASN A 149 3.23 3.71 5.11
C ASN A 149 4.66 4.21 4.84
N ASN A 150 5.56 3.30 4.45
CA ASN A 150 6.92 3.65 4.05
C ASN A 150 6.92 4.49 2.77
N ALA A 151 6.08 4.15 1.78
CA ALA A 151 5.92 4.95 0.57
C ALA A 151 5.40 6.37 0.91
N MET A 152 4.39 6.47 1.77
CA MET A 152 3.84 7.75 2.22
C MET A 152 4.85 8.60 2.98
N SER A 153 5.70 7.99 3.81
CA SER A 153 6.78 8.70 4.51
C SER A 153 7.81 9.31 3.55
N HIS A 154 8.13 8.62 2.46
CA HIS A 154 8.99 9.20 1.42
C HIS A 154 8.33 10.40 0.73
N LEU A 155 7.06 10.27 0.34
CA LEU A 155 6.32 11.37 -0.29
C LEU A 155 6.11 12.56 0.65
N PHE A 156 5.88 12.28 1.93
CA PHE A 156 5.81 13.29 2.98
C PHE A 156 7.11 14.11 3.02
N MET A 157 8.27 13.45 2.94
CA MET A 157 9.56 14.15 2.89
C MET A 157 9.73 14.98 1.62
N CYS A 158 9.23 14.54 0.47
CA CYS A 158 9.22 15.37 -0.73
C CYS A 158 8.38 16.63 -0.54
N ALA A 159 7.16 16.45 -0.03
CA ALA A 159 6.24 17.55 0.22
C ALA A 159 6.78 18.52 1.29
N TYR A 160 7.42 18.00 2.34
CA TYR A 160 7.99 18.79 3.43
C TYR A 160 9.18 19.64 2.97
N ASN A 161 10.06 19.08 2.13
CA ASN A 161 11.23 19.79 1.61
C ASN A 161 10.94 20.60 0.33
N GLY A 162 9.79 20.36 -0.30
CA GLY A 162 9.40 20.97 -1.58
C GLY A 162 10.21 20.48 -2.79
N ASN A 163 10.96 19.37 -2.69
CA ASN A 163 11.80 18.81 -3.76
C ASN A 163 11.94 17.29 -3.66
N ASP A 164 12.59 16.66 -4.66
CA ASP A 164 12.86 15.21 -4.69
C ASP A 164 14.36 14.87 -4.84
N ASP A 165 15.27 15.66 -4.26
CA ASP A 165 16.72 15.49 -4.47
C ASP A 165 17.23 14.12 -4.00
N LEU A 166 16.58 13.53 -3.01
CA LEU A 166 16.90 12.21 -2.44
C LEU A 166 16.20 11.04 -3.15
N LYS A 167 15.56 11.28 -4.30
CA LYS A 167 14.82 10.28 -5.09
C LYS A 167 13.78 9.53 -4.27
N ASN A 168 13.07 10.26 -3.41
CA ASN A 168 12.04 9.73 -2.52
C ASN A 168 10.81 9.27 -3.32
N ILE A 169 10.48 9.86 -4.46
CA ILE A 169 9.39 9.36 -5.31
C ILE A 169 9.71 7.97 -5.85
N GLU A 170 10.95 7.76 -6.29
CA GLU A 170 11.41 6.45 -6.76
C GLU A 170 11.41 5.40 -5.62
N LYS A 171 11.76 5.81 -4.39
CA LYS A 171 11.66 4.96 -3.21
C LYS A 171 10.21 4.64 -2.86
N ALA A 172 9.29 5.60 -2.95
CA ALA A 172 7.87 5.39 -2.75
C ALA A 172 7.31 4.37 -3.76
N LYS A 173 7.65 4.51 -5.05
CA LYS A 173 7.33 3.52 -6.09
C LYS A 173 7.84 2.13 -5.69
N ASN A 174 9.08 2.00 -5.24
CA ASN A 174 9.65 0.71 -4.80
C ASN A 174 8.86 0.06 -3.65
N HIS A 175 8.45 0.85 -2.66
CA HIS A 175 7.66 0.35 -1.53
C HIS A 175 6.27 -0.11 -1.98
N LEU A 176 5.57 0.66 -2.82
CA LEU A 176 4.29 0.23 -3.40
C LEU A 176 4.44 -1.10 -4.16
N TYR A 177 5.50 -1.23 -4.98
CA TYR A 177 5.80 -2.49 -5.67
C TYR A 177 6.02 -3.68 -4.73
N ARG A 178 6.72 -3.47 -3.60
CA ARG A 178 6.93 -4.52 -2.59
C ARG A 178 5.61 -4.93 -1.95
N GLY A 179 4.79 -3.96 -1.52
CA GLY A 179 3.47 -4.23 -0.95
C GLY A 179 2.56 -5.00 -1.91
N THR A 180 2.60 -4.66 -3.19
CA THR A 180 1.88 -5.40 -4.24
C THR A 180 2.30 -6.87 -4.33
N LEU A 181 3.61 -7.14 -4.34
CA LEU A 181 4.12 -8.52 -4.34
C LEU A 181 3.80 -9.27 -3.05
N ASP A 182 3.86 -8.61 -1.90
CA ASP A 182 3.56 -9.23 -0.61
C ASP A 182 2.12 -9.75 -0.55
N ASN A 183 1.17 -8.96 -1.06
CA ASN A 183 -0.24 -9.38 -1.20
C ASN A 183 -0.36 -10.67 -2.02
N TYR A 184 0.13 -10.67 -3.27
CA TYR A 184 0.01 -11.85 -4.14
C TYR A 184 0.75 -13.07 -3.58
N LYS A 185 1.97 -12.88 -3.06
CA LYS A 185 2.75 -13.98 -2.49
C LYS A 185 2.06 -14.59 -1.27
N MET A 186 1.40 -13.78 -0.44
CA MET A 186 0.65 -14.30 0.70
C MET A 186 -0.56 -15.13 0.25
N VAL A 187 -1.32 -14.66 -0.74
CA VAL A 187 -2.40 -15.45 -1.35
C VAL A 187 -1.88 -16.81 -1.81
N PHE A 188 -0.78 -16.82 -2.58
CA PHE A 188 -0.20 -18.08 -3.07
C PHE A 188 0.34 -18.94 -1.94
N ARG A 189 0.95 -18.37 -0.89
CA ARG A 189 1.41 -19.13 0.27
C ARG A 189 0.28 -19.98 0.87
N LEU A 190 -0.94 -19.43 0.94
CA LEU A 190 -2.11 -20.12 1.47
C LEU A 190 -2.75 -21.08 0.45
N ALA A 191 -2.76 -20.71 -0.83
CA ALA A 191 -3.46 -21.46 -1.87
C ALA A 191 -2.62 -22.58 -2.53
N ILE A 192 -1.28 -22.53 -2.44
CA ILE A 192 -0.41 -23.28 -3.37
C ILE A 192 -0.58 -24.79 -3.28
N ASN A 193 -0.87 -25.33 -2.09
CA ASN A 193 -1.08 -26.77 -1.93
C ASN A 193 -2.34 -27.23 -2.68
N ASN A 194 -3.40 -26.44 -2.64
CA ASN A 194 -4.63 -26.72 -3.38
C ASN A 194 -4.40 -26.57 -4.89
N ILE A 195 -3.68 -25.53 -5.32
CA ILE A 195 -3.32 -25.31 -6.73
C ILE A 195 -2.50 -26.50 -7.25
N LYS A 196 -1.48 -26.94 -6.51
CA LYS A 196 -0.62 -28.08 -6.87
C LYS A 196 -1.40 -29.37 -7.11
N GLN A 197 -2.47 -29.61 -6.34
CA GLN A 197 -3.31 -30.79 -6.47
C GLN A 197 -4.29 -30.71 -7.65
N LYS A 198 -4.81 -29.51 -7.94
CA LYS A 198 -5.88 -29.31 -8.94
C LYS A 198 -5.36 -29.00 -10.35
N ASP A 199 -4.28 -28.23 -10.45
CA ASP A 199 -3.76 -27.75 -11.73
C ASP A 199 -2.22 -27.73 -11.73
N LYS A 200 -1.64 -28.78 -12.31
CA LYS A 200 -0.19 -28.93 -12.42
C LYS A 200 0.44 -27.85 -13.31
N THR A 201 -0.27 -27.37 -14.33
CA THR A 201 0.22 -26.34 -15.25
C THR A 201 0.36 -25.00 -14.53
N LEU A 202 -0.63 -24.63 -13.70
CA LEU A 202 -0.54 -23.43 -12.85
C LEU A 202 0.57 -23.55 -11.81
N PHE A 203 0.74 -24.72 -11.21
CA PHE A 203 1.84 -24.95 -10.28
C PHE A 203 3.21 -24.86 -10.96
N ASP A 204 3.35 -25.34 -12.20
CA ASP A 204 4.57 -25.21 -12.99
C ASP A 204 4.86 -23.74 -13.32
N LYS A 205 3.84 -22.94 -13.68
CA LYS A 205 3.98 -21.48 -13.85
C LYS A 205 4.45 -20.80 -12.56
N PHE A 206 3.86 -21.14 -11.41
CA PHE A 206 4.32 -20.62 -10.11
C PHE A 206 5.81 -20.92 -9.87
N LYS A 207 6.26 -22.17 -10.10
CA LYS A 207 7.68 -22.54 -9.95
C LYS A 207 8.59 -21.73 -10.88
N GLN A 208 8.18 -21.51 -12.13
CA GLN A 208 8.93 -20.70 -13.09
C GLN A 208 9.09 -19.25 -12.58
N ILE A 209 8.00 -18.63 -12.14
CA ILE A 209 8.03 -17.27 -11.56
C ILE A 209 8.97 -17.23 -10.35
N ARG A 210 8.86 -18.19 -9.42
CA ARG A 210 9.71 -18.27 -8.23
C ARG A 210 11.20 -18.44 -8.58
N LEU A 211 11.52 -19.31 -9.54
CA LEU A 211 12.90 -19.52 -9.99
C LEU A 211 13.48 -18.22 -10.59
N GLN A 212 12.74 -17.58 -11.50
CA GLN A 212 13.16 -16.33 -12.11
C GLN A 212 13.31 -15.21 -11.06
N GLU A 213 12.43 -15.15 -10.06
CA GLU A 213 12.56 -14.17 -8.98
C GLU A 213 13.87 -14.34 -8.20
N VAL A 214 14.28 -15.58 -7.92
CA VAL A 214 15.55 -15.92 -7.24
C VAL A 214 16.74 -15.53 -8.11
N LEU A 215 16.71 -15.88 -9.40
CA LEU A 215 17.78 -15.53 -10.35
C LEU A 215 17.96 -14.02 -10.54
N ASN A 216 16.95 -13.23 -10.14
CA ASN A 216 16.97 -11.77 -10.22
C ASN A 216 17.07 -11.09 -8.84
N ILE A 217 17.47 -11.78 -7.77
CA ILE A 217 17.73 -11.16 -6.46
C ILE A 217 18.76 -10.02 -6.61
N GLY A 218 18.57 -8.94 -5.85
CA GLY A 218 19.44 -7.75 -5.88
C GLY A 218 19.12 -6.75 -7.00
N LYS A 219 18.32 -7.13 -8.01
CA LYS A 219 17.82 -6.17 -9.00
C LYS A 219 16.72 -5.28 -8.41
N ASP A 220 16.64 -4.04 -8.90
CA ASP A 220 15.50 -3.15 -8.64
C ASP A 220 14.20 -3.88 -9.00
N ILE A 221 13.27 -3.97 -8.04
CA ILE A 221 12.00 -4.70 -8.17
C ILE A 221 11.18 -4.22 -9.37
N ARG A 222 11.28 -2.93 -9.72
CA ARG A 222 10.54 -2.30 -10.82
C ARG A 222 11.11 -2.67 -12.17
N LYS A 223 12.39 -3.05 -12.19
CA LYS A 223 13.13 -3.53 -13.37
C LYS A 223 13.33 -5.04 -13.34
N LYS A 224 12.69 -5.74 -12.39
CA LYS A 224 12.72 -7.19 -12.31
C LYS A 224 11.74 -7.73 -13.35
N ASN A 225 12.22 -7.81 -14.58
CA ASN A 225 11.53 -8.50 -15.65
C ASN A 225 11.89 -9.99 -15.64
N ILE A 226 10.92 -10.82 -15.98
CA ILE A 226 11.06 -12.27 -16.08
C ILE A 226 10.45 -12.77 -17.38
N ILE A 227 10.92 -13.92 -17.87
CA ILE A 227 10.41 -14.52 -19.10
C ILE A 227 9.33 -15.55 -18.74
N ILE A 228 8.11 -15.34 -19.24
CA ILE A 228 7.00 -16.28 -19.15
C ILE A 228 6.49 -16.54 -20.56
N ASN A 229 6.48 -17.81 -20.99
CA ASN A 229 6.04 -18.21 -22.33
C ASN A 229 6.65 -17.34 -23.44
N GLU A 230 7.98 -17.16 -23.41
CA GLU A 230 8.75 -16.35 -24.38
C GLU A 230 8.46 -14.83 -24.35
N ARG A 231 7.58 -14.36 -23.46
CA ARG A 231 7.32 -12.93 -23.23
C ARG A 231 8.07 -12.41 -22.01
N GLU A 232 8.75 -11.28 -22.16
CA GLU A 232 9.32 -10.53 -21.04
C GLU A 232 8.23 -9.71 -20.34
N VAL A 233 8.06 -9.91 -19.04
CA VAL A 233 7.05 -9.23 -18.21
C VAL A 233 7.63 -8.76 -16.90
N ASN A 234 7.07 -7.70 -16.33
CA ASN A 234 7.43 -7.31 -14.97
C ASN A 234 6.99 -8.38 -13.95
N ILE A 235 7.76 -8.59 -12.88
CA ILE A 235 7.44 -9.58 -11.84
C ILE A 235 6.05 -9.38 -11.20
N VAL A 236 5.59 -8.14 -11.01
CA VAL A 236 4.24 -7.87 -10.50
C VAL A 236 3.17 -8.32 -11.50
N GLU A 237 3.36 -8.01 -12.79
CA GLU A 237 2.46 -8.45 -13.85
C GLU A 237 2.38 -9.98 -13.91
N ALA A 238 3.52 -10.66 -13.79
CA ALA A 238 3.56 -12.11 -13.71
C ALA A 238 2.76 -12.71 -12.55
N TYR A 239 2.88 -12.14 -11.34
CA TYR A 239 2.10 -12.60 -10.19
C TYR A 239 0.61 -12.30 -10.33
N ARG A 240 0.25 -11.14 -10.90
CA ARG A 240 -1.13 -10.77 -11.22
C ARG A 240 -1.76 -11.72 -12.25
N GLU A 241 -1.02 -12.07 -13.30
CA GLU A 241 -1.50 -13.03 -14.29
C GLU A 241 -1.69 -14.42 -13.69
N LEU A 242 -0.74 -14.87 -12.88
CA LEU A 242 -0.88 -16.12 -12.14
C LEU A 242 -2.11 -16.07 -11.22
N TYR A 243 -2.38 -14.93 -10.58
CA TYR A 243 -3.53 -14.72 -9.71
C TYR A 243 -4.83 -14.86 -10.48
N ASN A 244 -5.00 -14.11 -11.58
CA ASN A 244 -6.19 -14.15 -12.41
C ASN A 244 -6.48 -15.55 -12.97
N LEU A 245 -5.43 -16.28 -13.35
CA LEU A 245 -5.57 -17.67 -13.81
C LEU A 245 -5.94 -18.63 -12.67
N SER A 246 -5.45 -18.39 -11.47
CA SER A 246 -5.71 -19.24 -10.30
C SER A 246 -7.09 -18.99 -9.69
N PHE A 247 -7.64 -17.78 -9.89
CA PHE A 247 -8.90 -17.36 -9.32
C PHE A 247 -9.80 -16.59 -10.32
N PRO A 248 -10.26 -17.24 -11.41
CA PRO A 248 -10.89 -16.55 -12.55
C PRO A 248 -12.32 -16.01 -12.31
N ASN A 249 -13.00 -16.42 -11.24
CA ASN A 249 -14.39 -16.03 -10.95
C ASN A 249 -14.46 -15.03 -9.79
N GLN A 250 -13.85 -13.86 -9.98
CA GLN A 250 -13.76 -12.84 -8.95
C GLN A 250 -14.38 -11.51 -9.39
N ASP A 251 -15.66 -11.36 -9.11
CA ASP A 251 -16.29 -10.04 -8.97
C ASP A 251 -15.94 -9.49 -7.59
N PHE A 252 -14.72 -8.99 -7.42
CA PHE A 252 -14.38 -8.13 -6.30
C PHE A 252 -14.11 -6.73 -6.85
N LEU A 253 -15.15 -5.89 -6.79
CA LEU A 253 -15.14 -4.45 -7.07
C LEU A 253 -15.11 -4.07 -8.57
N LYS A 254 -16.31 -3.89 -9.14
CA LYS A 254 -16.58 -2.69 -9.95
C LYS A 254 -16.74 -1.50 -9.03
#